data_AF-A0A3N5YGU4-F1
#
_entry.id   AF-A0A3N5YGU4-F1
#
_cell.length_a   1.000
_cell.length_b   1.000
_cell.length_c   1.000
_cell.angle_alpha   90.00
_cell.angle_beta   90.00
_cell.angle_gamma   90.00
#
_symmetry.space_group_name_H-M   'P 1'
#
loop_
_entity.id
_entity.type
_entity.pdbx_description
1 polymer ?
#
loop_
_entity_poly.entity_id
_entity_poly.type
_entity_poly.pdbx_seq_one_letter_code
_entity_poly.pdbx_strand_id
1 'polypeptide(L)'
;MDDLREGDILTRVSRYNLIRDQRLVYIDVHQSLHGRLAGKFVAVPNLINLVARPDYQGVGETESEALARCLARIKDAAVEELFPRKPPE
;
A
#
# COMPACT_ATOMS: atom_id res chain seq x y z
N MET A 1 -22.69 -2.09 -11.66
CA MET A 1 -21.89 -1.93 -10.42
C MET A 1 -22.38 -0.62 -9.82
N ASP A 2 -23.62 -0.62 -9.31
CA ASP A 2 -24.48 0.58 -9.43
C ASP A 2 -24.97 1.20 -8.10
N ASP A 3 -24.45 0.73 -6.96
CA ASP A 3 -24.83 1.23 -5.61
C ASP A 3 -23.66 1.93 -4.86
N LEU A 4 -22.73 2.56 -5.58
CA LEU A 4 -21.66 3.37 -4.95
C LEU A 4 -22.10 4.83 -4.78
N ARG A 5 -21.79 5.43 -3.63
CA ARG A 5 -22.05 6.86 -3.37
C ARG A 5 -21.06 7.72 -4.15
N GLU A 6 -21.47 8.96 -4.43
CA GLU A 6 -20.54 9.96 -4.96
C GLU A 6 -19.36 10.14 -4.00
N GLY A 7 -18.15 9.99 -4.53
CA GLY A 7 -16.91 10.07 -3.76
C GLY A 7 -16.39 8.75 -3.18
N ASP A 8 -17.13 7.64 -3.31
CA ASP A 8 -16.64 6.34 -2.90
C ASP A 8 -15.40 5.94 -3.73
N ILE A 9 -14.47 5.24 -3.08
CA ILE A 9 -13.32 4.62 -3.73
C ILE A 9 -13.41 3.13 -3.49
N LEU A 10 -13.59 2.37 -4.56
CA LEU A 10 -13.58 0.91 -4.53
C LEU A 10 -12.29 0.41 -5.15
N THR A 11 -11.59 -0.48 -4.44
CA THR A 11 -10.35 -1.10 -4.92
C THR A 11 -10.41 -2.61 -4.80
N ARG A 12 -9.80 -3.31 -5.76
CA ARG A 12 -9.42 -4.71 -5.59
C ARG A 12 -8.04 -4.75 -4.96
N VAL A 13 -7.84 -5.64 -4.00
CA VAL A 13 -6.56 -5.76 -3.28
C VAL A 13 -5.91 -7.11 -3.57
N SER A 14 -4.63 -7.08 -3.93
CA SER A 14 -3.72 -8.23 -3.91
C SER A 14 -2.75 -8.07 -2.74
N ARG A 15 -2.60 -9.10 -1.91
CA ARG A 15 -1.70 -9.08 -0.75
C ARG A 15 -0.45 -9.93 -0.99
N TYR A 16 0.70 -9.34 -0.70
CA TYR A 16 2.00 -10.00 -0.69
C TYR A 16 2.57 -10.10 0.72
N ASN A 17 3.30 -11.19 0.98
CA ASN A 17 4.03 -11.42 2.22
C ASN A 17 5.53 -11.31 1.96
N LEU A 18 6.18 -10.34 2.59
CA LEU A 18 7.62 -10.19 2.61
C LEU A 18 8.13 -10.62 3.98
N ILE A 19 9.04 -11.60 4.04
CA ILE A 19 9.72 -11.98 5.29
C ILE A 19 11.04 -11.21 5.33
N ARG A 20 11.20 -10.32 6.33
CA ARG A 20 12.40 -9.52 6.57
C ARG A 20 12.76 -9.57 8.04
N ASP A 21 14.01 -9.90 8.36
CA ASP A 21 14.51 -9.98 9.75
C ASP A 21 13.60 -10.83 10.67
N GLN A 22 13.15 -11.98 10.15
CA GLN A 22 12.21 -12.91 10.82
C GLN A 22 10.82 -12.33 11.11
N ARG A 23 10.48 -11.17 10.55
CA ARG A 23 9.17 -10.53 10.68
C ARG A 23 8.41 -10.53 9.36
N LEU A 24 7.08 -10.60 9.45
CA LEU A 24 6.20 -10.51 8.29
C LEU A 24 5.86 -9.05 8.00
N VAL A 25 6.13 -8.64 6.76
CA VAL A 25 5.72 -7.37 6.18
C VAL A 25 4.66 -7.64 5.12
N TYR A 26 3.44 -7.18 5.35
CA TYR A 26 2.37 -7.24 4.36
C TYR A 26 2.51 -6.08 3.40
N ILE A 27 2.32 -6.35 2.11
CA ILE A 27 2.22 -5.32 1.07
C ILE A 27 0.90 -5.52 0.35
N ASP A 28 0.01 -4.53 0.46
CA ASP A 28 -1.27 -4.53 -0.23
C ASP A 28 -1.13 -3.69 -1.51
N VAL A 29 -1.48 -4.28 -2.65
CA VAL A 29 -1.57 -3.57 -3.94
C VAL A 29 -3.03 -3.34 -4.27
N HIS A 30 -3.43 -2.07 -4.23
CA HIS A 30 -4.77 -1.60 -4.55
C HIS A 30 -4.89 -1.29 -6.04
N GLN A 31 -5.75 -2.01 -6.73
CA GLN A 31 -6.22 -1.67 -8.07
C GLN A 31 -7.50 -0.85 -7.94
N SER A 32 -7.53 0.36 -8.50
CA SER A 32 -8.76 1.16 -8.54
C SER A 32 -9.82 0.51 -9.47
N LEU A 33 -11.02 0.28 -8.93
CA LEU A 33 -12.21 -0.16 -9.66
C LEU A 33 -13.24 0.97 -9.78
N HIS A 34 -13.32 1.84 -8.78
CA HIS A 34 -14.14 3.05 -8.77
C HIS A 34 -13.44 4.14 -7.92
N GLY A 35 -13.73 5.41 -8.24
CA GLY A 35 -13.05 6.56 -7.62
C GLY A 35 -11.62 6.74 -8.11
N ARG A 36 -10.87 7.68 -7.52
CA ARG A 36 -9.51 8.03 -7.97
C ARG A 36 -8.50 7.79 -6.85
N LEU A 37 -7.50 6.95 -7.13
CA LEU A 37 -6.29 6.81 -6.33
C LEU A 37 -5.16 7.68 -6.92
N ALA A 38 -4.00 7.71 -6.24
CA ALA A 38 -2.78 8.35 -6.75
C ALA A 38 -2.31 7.78 -8.11
N GLY A 39 -2.70 6.55 -8.45
CA GLY A 39 -2.55 5.95 -9.77
C GLY A 39 -3.43 4.70 -9.91
N LYS A 40 -3.34 4.00 -11.04
CA LYS A 40 -4.17 2.81 -11.31
C LYS A 40 -3.93 1.68 -10.31
N PHE A 41 -2.67 1.47 -9.95
CA PHE A 41 -2.24 0.57 -8.89
C PHE A 41 -1.43 1.33 -7.84
N VAL A 42 -1.73 1.09 -6.57
CA VAL A 42 -1.00 1.65 -5.42
C VAL A 42 -0.63 0.53 -4.46
N ALA A 43 0.67 0.31 -4.26
CA ALA A 43 1.23 -0.64 -3.32
C ALA A 43 1.59 0.06 -2.01
N VAL A 44 1.15 -0.51 -0.88
CA VAL A 44 1.33 0.06 0.45
C VAL A 44 1.83 -1.02 1.42
N PRO A 45 2.96 -0.80 2.12
CA PRO A 45 3.46 -1.73 3.13
C PRO A 45 2.82 -1.47 4.50
N ASN A 46 2.28 -2.50 5.13
CA ASN A 46 1.89 -2.61 6.56
C ASN A 46 1.13 -1.42 7.20
N LEU A 47 0.55 -0.50 6.44
CA LEU A 47 -0.05 0.72 6.95
C LEU A 47 -1.50 0.84 6.47
N ILE A 48 -2.41 1.02 7.43
CA ILE A 48 -3.78 1.47 7.22
C ILE A 48 -3.71 2.72 6.35
N ASN A 49 -4.45 2.79 5.24
CA ASN A 49 -4.43 3.85 4.21
C ASN A 49 -4.41 5.31 4.74
N LEU A 50 -4.74 5.55 6.00
CA LEU A 50 -4.69 6.86 6.66
C LEU A 50 -3.28 7.28 7.18
N VAL A 51 -2.34 6.34 7.33
CA VAL A 51 -1.04 6.57 8.03
C VAL A 51 0.17 6.08 7.20
N ALA A 52 -0.06 5.54 6.00
CA ALA A 52 1.04 5.20 5.10
C ALA A 52 1.75 6.48 4.65
N ARG A 53 2.96 6.74 5.17
CA ARG A 53 3.80 7.82 4.68
C ARG A 53 3.88 7.69 3.15
N PRO A 54 3.52 8.74 2.37
CA PRO A 54 3.61 8.72 0.91
C PRO A 54 4.96 8.21 0.39
N ASP A 55 6.01 8.40 1.20
CA ASP A 55 7.39 7.99 0.97
C ASP A 55 7.57 6.48 0.72
N TYR A 56 6.72 5.62 1.29
CA TYR A 56 6.84 4.15 1.12
C TYR A 56 5.87 3.57 0.08
N GLN A 57 4.97 4.38 -0.48
CA GLN A 57 3.96 3.91 -1.43
C GLN A 57 4.55 3.69 -2.83
N GLY A 58 4.21 2.59 -3.49
CA GLY A 58 4.56 2.37 -4.89
C GLY A 58 3.37 2.64 -5.81
N VAL A 59 3.47 3.55 -6.78
CA VAL A 59 2.40 3.83 -7.75
C VAL A 59 2.81 3.33 -9.14
N GLY A 60 1.92 2.63 -9.84
CA GLY A 60 2.19 2.12 -11.19
C GLY A 60 0.94 1.89 -12.03
N GLU A 61 1.14 1.63 -13.32
CA GLU A 61 0.09 1.27 -14.28
C GLU A 61 -0.26 -0.23 -14.23
N THR A 62 0.58 -1.02 -13.55
CA THR A 62 0.40 -2.46 -13.30
C THR A 62 0.66 -2.80 -11.83
N GLU A 63 0.10 -3.93 -11.38
CA GLU A 63 0.35 -4.49 -10.05
C GLU A 63 1.85 -4.70 -9.79
N SER A 64 2.56 -5.30 -10.76
CA SER A 64 3.99 -5.57 -10.67
C SER A 64 4.84 -4.30 -10.58
N GLU A 65 4.49 -3.26 -11.33
CA GLU A 65 5.19 -1.97 -11.28
C GLU A 65 5.00 -1.28 -9.93
N ALA A 66 3.76 -1.24 -9.42
CA ALA A 66 3.46 -0.66 -8.12
C ALA A 66 4.21 -1.40 -7.01
N LEU A 67 4.18 -2.74 -7.03
CA LEU A 67 4.91 -3.58 -6.09
C LEU A 67 6.43 -3.31 -6.14
N ALA A 68 7.03 -3.31 -7.34
CA ALA A 68 8.46 -3.08 -7.51
C ALA A 68 8.90 -1.71 -6.96
N ARG A 69 8.10 -0.66 -7.20
CA ARG A 69 8.35 0.68 -6.68
C ARG A 69 8.21 0.76 -5.16
N CYS A 70 7.21 0.09 -4.59
CA CYS A 70 7.06 -0.02 -3.13
C CYS A 70 8.28 -0.72 -2.52
N LEU A 71 8.67 -1.87 -3.06
CA LEU A 71 9.85 -2.62 -2.61
C LEU A 71 11.13 -1.77 -2.69
N ALA A 72 11.31 -1.02 -3.78
CA ALA A 72 12.47 -0.14 -3.95
C ALA A 72 12.52 0.99 -2.90
N ARG A 73 11.36 1.51 -2.47
CA ARG A 73 11.27 2.57 -1.46
C ARG A 73 11.52 2.06 -0.04
N ILE A 74 11.12 0.83 0.27
CA ILE A 74 11.33 0.24 1.59
C ILE A 74 12.62 -0.58 1.72
N LYS A 75 13.41 -0.73 0.65
CA LYS A 75 14.57 -1.65 0.66
C LYS A 75 15.62 -1.30 1.74
N ASP A 76 15.82 0.01 1.99
CA ASP A 76 16.81 0.53 2.94
C ASP A 76 16.17 0.94 4.28
N ALA A 77 14.85 0.80 4.42
CA ALA A 77 14.13 1.13 5.65
C ALA A 77 14.30 0.01 6.68
N ALA A 78 14.55 0.40 7.95
CA ALA A 78 14.53 -0.52 9.07
C ALA A 78 13.13 -1.15 9.20
N VAL A 79 13.07 -2.43 9.55
CA VAL A 79 11.80 -3.18 9.56
C VAL A 79 10.78 -2.56 10.54
N GLU A 80 11.25 -1.96 11.64
CA GLU A 80 10.46 -1.22 12.62
C GLU A 80 9.76 0.01 12.05
N GLU A 81 10.34 0.66 11.03
CA GLU A 81 9.77 1.86 10.40
C GLU A 81 8.57 1.54 9.53
N LEU A 82 8.45 0.28 9.09
CA LEU A 82 7.37 -0.20 8.24
C LEU A 82 6.10 -0.55 9.01
N PHE A 83 6.16 -0.56 10.35
CA PHE A 83 5.00 -0.83 11.19
C PHE A 83 4.38 0.48 11.73
N PRO A 84 3.05 0.50 11.96
CA PRO A 84 2.40 1.62 12.62
C PRO A 84 3.04 1.89 13.98
N ARG A 85 3.46 3.12 14.23
CA ARG A 85 3.88 3.55 15.57
C ARG A 85 2.63 3.78 16.41
N LYS A 86 2.66 3.34 17.68
CA LYS A 86 1.61 3.67 18.66
C LYS A 86 1.42 5.20 18.66
N PRO A 87 0.18 5.73 18.64
CA PRO A 87 -0.03 7.15 18.91
C PRO A 87 0.57 7.49 20.29
N PRO A 88 1.15 8.68 20.50
CA PRO A 88 1.50 9.13 21.84
C PRO A 88 0.23 9.13 22.71
N GLU A 89 0.35 8.62 23.94
CA GLU A 89 -0.71 8.59 24.96
C GLU A 89 -1.09 9.99 25.46
#